data_AF-A0A345ZPZ0-F1
#
_entry.id   AF-A0A345ZPZ0-F1
#
_cell.length_a   1.000
_cell.length_b   1.000
_cell.length_c   1.000
_cell.angle_alpha   90.00
_cell.angle_beta   90.00
_cell.angle_gamma   90.00
#
_symmetry.space_group_name_H-M   'P 1'
#
loop_
_entity.id
_entity.type
_entity.pdbx_description
1 polymer ?
#
loop_
_entity_poly.entity_id
_entity_poly.type
_entity_poly.pdbx_seq_one_letter_code
_entity_poly.pdbx_strand_id
1 'polypeptide(L)' 'GIDVLLSARRVGPTGKAYGLDMTHEMLDLARANQRKAGVTNVEFLKGEIEHIPLPDALVDVIISNCVINL' A
#
# COMPACT_ATOMS: atom_id res chain seq x y z
N GLY A 1 -1.19 -0.43 -6.76
CA GLY A 1 -2.43 -0.86 -6.07
C GLY A 1 -2.57 -2.37 -5.94
N ILE A 2 -2.48 -3.13 -7.04
CA ILE A 2 -2.71 -4.58 -7.03
C ILE A 2 -1.77 -5.35 -6.09
N ASP A 3 -0.48 -5.03 -6.09
CA ASP A 3 0.52 -5.73 -5.25
C ASP A 3 0.24 -5.59 -3.76
N VAL A 4 -0.28 -4.43 -3.34
CA VAL A 4 -0.69 -4.17 -1.95
C VAL A 4 -1.87 -5.06 -1.57
N LEU A 5 -2.85 -5.22 -2.45
CA LEU A 5 -4.02 -6.09 -2.21
C LEU A 5 -3.63 -7.57 -2.17
N LEU A 6 -2.70 -8.00 -3.02
CA LEU A 6 -2.16 -9.37 -3.01
C LEU A 6 -1.35 -9.61 -1.73
N SER A 7 -0.52 -8.65 -1.34
CA SER A 7 0.29 -8.71 -0.12
C SER A 7 -0.59 -8.81 1.12
N ALA A 8 -1.65 -8.02 1.21
CA ALA A 8 -2.61 -8.04 2.31
C ALA A 8 -3.25 -9.41 2.52
N ARG A 9 -3.57 -10.13 1.44
CA ARG A 9 -4.05 -11.52 1.53
C ARG A 9 -2.96 -12.46 2.01
N ARG A 10 -1.71 -12.26 1.55
CA ARG A 10 -0.59 -13.15 1.84
C ARG A 10 -0.05 -13.03 3.26
N VAL A 11 -0.05 -11.83 3.84
CA VAL A 11 0.33 -11.60 5.24
C VAL A 11 -0.72 -12.09 6.24
N GLY A 12 -1.89 -12.50 5.76
CA GLY A 12 -2.96 -13.04 6.59
C GLY A 12 -3.70 -11.98 7.42
N PRO A 13 -4.69 -12.39 8.23
CA PRO A 13 -5.59 -11.48 8.93
C PRO A 13 -4.94 -10.66 10.04
N THR A 14 -3.81 -11.13 10.59
CA THR A 14 -3.04 -10.42 11.62
C THR A 14 -1.97 -9.49 11.04
N GLY A 15 -1.65 -9.65 9.75
CA GLY A 15 -0.72 -8.79 9.04
C GLY A 15 -1.41 -7.56 8.45
N LYS A 16 -0.63 -6.55 8.08
CA LYS A 16 -1.10 -5.32 7.46
C LYS A 16 -0.26 -4.97 6.25
N ALA A 17 -0.89 -4.45 5.20
CA ALA A 17 -0.19 -3.94 4.03
C ALA A 17 -0.45 -2.45 3.87
N TYR A 18 0.59 -1.71 3.48
CA TYR A 18 0.51 -0.29 3.19
C TYR A 18 0.76 -0.07 1.70
N GLY A 19 -0.02 0.81 1.09
CA GLY A 19 0.23 1.32 -0.26
C GLY A 19 0.52 2.81 -0.20
N LEU A 20 1.61 3.26 -0.80
CA LEU A 20 1.99 4.67 -0.90
C LEU A 20 1.87 5.12 -2.35
N ASP A 21 1.24 6.27 -2.56
CA ASP A 21 1.19 6.94 -3.87
C ASP A 21 1.06 8.45 -3.66
N MET A 22 1.58 9.27 -4.58
CA MET A 22 1.53 10.72 -4.46
C MET A 22 0.20 11.31 -4.97
N THR A 23 -0.50 10.59 -5.86
CA THR A 23 -1.67 11.11 -6.57
C THR A 23 -2.98 10.67 -5.92
N HIS A 24 -3.95 11.59 -5.79
CA HIS A 24 -5.27 11.25 -5.26
C HIS A 24 -6.01 10.24 -6.14
N GLU A 25 -5.88 10.37 -7.47
CA GLU A 25 -6.53 9.50 -8.44
C GLU A 25 -6.15 8.03 -8.24
N MET A 26 -4.85 7.74 -8.13
CA MET A 26 -4.38 6.37 -7.92
C MET A 26 -4.81 5.81 -6.55
N LEU A 27 -4.83 6.65 -5.52
CA LEU A 27 -5.30 6.24 -4.19
C LEU A 27 -6.80 5.94 -4.19
N ASP A 28 -7.60 6.74 -4.89
CA ASP A 28 -9.05 6.53 -4.98
C ASP A 28 -9.38 5.26 -5.77
N LEU A 29 -8.67 5.02 -6.87
CA LEU A 29 -8.73 3.78 -7.62
C LEU A 29 -8.33 2.58 -6.74
N ALA A 30 -7.25 2.70 -5.97
CA ALA A 30 -6.76 1.64 -5.10
C ALA A 30 -7.76 1.30 -3.99
N ARG A 31 -8.37 2.31 -3.35
CA ARG A 31 -9.44 2.15 -2.35
C ARG A 31 -10.69 1.53 -2.94
N ALA A 32 -11.07 1.89 -4.17
CA ALA A 32 -12.17 1.25 -4.87
C ALA A 32 -11.90 -0.25 -5.10
N ASN A 33 -10.68 -0.60 -5.49
CA ASN A 33 -10.27 -1.99 -5.67
C ASN A 33 -10.19 -2.75 -4.35
N GLN A 34 -9.75 -2.12 -3.26
CA GLN A 34 -9.80 -2.69 -1.91
C GLN A 34 -11.22 -3.07 -1.50
N ARG A 35 -12.19 -2.16 -1.69
CA ARG A 35 -13.61 -2.42 -1.41
C ARG A 35 -14.15 -3.59 -2.23
N LYS A 36 -13.86 -3.61 -3.54
CA LYS A 36 -14.25 -4.71 -4.43
C LYS A 36 -13.63 -6.05 -4.04
N ALA A 37 -12.39 -6.03 -3.56
CA ALA A 37 -11.67 -7.23 -3.13
C ALA A 37 -12.08 -7.74 -1.73
N GLY A 38 -12.81 -6.93 -0.94
CA GLY A 38 -13.20 -7.29 0.43
C GLY A 38 -12.02 -7.40 1.39
N VAL A 39 -10.93 -6.69 1.11
CA VAL A 39 -9.70 -6.72 1.93
C VAL A 39 -9.74 -5.57 2.94
N THR A 40 -9.58 -5.89 4.23
CA THR A 40 -9.74 -4.92 5.33
C THR A 40 -8.42 -4.49 5.97
N ASN A 41 -7.35 -5.26 5.76
CA ASN A 41 -6.02 -5.03 6.35
C ASN A 41 -5.07 -4.25 5.42
N VAL A 42 -5.61 -3.29 4.68
CA VAL A 42 -4.86 -2.40 3.78
C VAL A 42 -5.08 -0.95 4.16
N GLU A 43 -4.00 -0.18 4.18
CA GLU A 43 -4.04 1.28 4.34
C GLU A 43 -3.31 1.96 3.17
N PHE A 44 -3.98 2.92 2.54
CA PHE A 44 -3.42 3.71 1.44
C PHE A 44 -3.06 5.11 1.91
N LEU A 45 -1.77 5.41 1.86
CA LEU A 45 -1.14 6.64 2.30
C LEU A 45 -0.83 7.54 1.11
N LYS A 46 -1.02 8.84 1.29
CA LYS A 46 -0.58 9.83 0.31
C LYS A 46 0.81 10.33 0.70
N GLY A 47 1.74 10.27 -0.24
CA GLY A 47 3.08 10.80 -0.04
C GLY A 47 4.02 10.40 -1.17
N GLU A 48 5.24 10.91 -1.09
CA GLU A 48 6.35 10.59 -1.99
C GLU A 48 7.24 9.52 -1.33
N ILE A 49 7.98 8.75 -2.13
CA ILE A 49 8.80 7.65 -1.61
C ILE A 49 9.99 8.14 -0.77
N GLU A 50 10.39 9.39 -0.97
CA GLU A 50 11.40 10.13 -0.21
C GLU A 50 10.88 10.61 1.15
N HIS A 51 9.55 10.70 1.31
CA HIS A 51 8.87 11.26 2.49
C HIS A 51 7.71 10.36 2.91
N ILE A 52 8.01 9.12 3.29
CA ILE A 52 7.01 8.13 3.70
C ILE A 52 6.39 8.57 5.04
N PRO A 53 5.05 8.75 5.13
CA PRO A 53 4.38 9.21 6.34
C PRO A 53 4.12 8.04 7.32
N LEU A 54 5.17 7.28 7.63
CA LEU A 54 5.13 6.17 8.58
C LEU A 54 6.20 6.35 9.67
N PRO A 55 5.95 5.90 10.90
CA PRO A 55 6.97 5.81 11.94
C PRO A 55 8.13 4.89 11.55
N ASP A 56 9.29 5.14 12.17
CA ASP A 56 10.46 4.27 12.08
C ASP A 56 10.17 2.85 12.55
N ALA A 57 10.86 1.88 11.93
CA ALA A 57 10.80 0.44 12.29
C ALA A 57 9.38 -0.16 12.33
N LEU A 58 8.42 0.40 11.58
CA LEU A 58 7.04 -0.08 11.56
C LEU A 58 6.82 -1.32 10.68
N VAL A 59 7.56 -1.44 9.57
CA VAL A 59 7.30 -2.46 8.54
C VAL A 59 8.40 -3.51 8.51
N ASP A 60 8.02 -4.78 8.37
CA ASP A 60 8.96 -5.90 8.32
C ASP A 60 9.59 -6.08 6.92
N VAL A 61 8.84 -5.70 5.87
CA VAL A 61 9.21 -5.92 4.47
C VAL A 61 8.77 -4.73 3.62
N ILE A 62 9.64 -4.32 2.70
CA ILE A 62 9.35 -3.29 1.69
C ILE A 62 9.35 -3.97 0.32
N ILE A 63 8.32 -3.70 -0.48
CA ILE A 63 8.22 -4.14 -1.88
C ILE A 63 8.10 -2.91 -2.79
N SER A 64 8.71 -2.99 -3.96
CA SER A 64 8.71 -1.94 -4.97
C SER A 64 8.89 -2.58 -6.34
N ASN A 65 8.17 -2.08 -7.34
CA ASN A 65 8.34 -2.48 -8.73
C ASN A 65 8.39 -1.24 -9.61
N CYS A 66 9.53 -1.00 -10.27
CA CYS A 66 9.74 0.06 -11.25
C CYS A 66 9.49 1.51 -10.79
N VAL A 67 9.55 1.81 -9.48
CA VAL A 67 9.36 3.19 -8.98
C VAL A 67 10.64 3.93 -8.58
N ILE A 68 11.74 3.23 -8.31
CA ILE A 68 12.98 3.83 -7.78
C ILE A 68 13.80 4.58 -8.85
N ASN A 69 13.46 4.39 -10.14
CA ASN A 69 14.18 4.99 -11.27
C ASN A 69 13.22 5.78 -12.19
N LEU A 70 12.18 6.37 -11.60
CA LEU A 70 11.22 7.26 -12.27
C LEU A 70 11.58 8.73 -12.04
#